data_AF-X1HU57-F1
#
_entry.id   AF-X1HU57-F1
#
_cell.length_a   1.000
_cell.length_b   1.000
_cell.length_c   1.000
_cell.angle_alpha   90.00
_cell.angle_beta   90.00
_cell.angle_gamma   90.00
#
_symmetry.space_group_name_H-M   'P 1'
#
loop_
_entity.id
_entity.type
_entity.pdbx_description
1 polymer ?
#
loop_
_entity_poly.entity_id
_entity_poly.type
_entity_poly.pdbx_seq_one_letter_code
_entity_poly.pdbx_strand_id
1 'polypeptide(L)'
;MSYYKYADFKKACESDRDNVIPINDVLENARNYFNLNTKSQLLDFIQNDGLENLTFINTKDWENNPNEDEPVKVDAYEFTSMYKLGYIAFMHSDETDKWLIKSFHLSGNRNMAIYLAMERAGLINKLEEKNE
;
A
#
# COMPACT_ATOMS: atom_id res chain seq x y z
N MET A 1 -3.89 -4.13 17.59
CA MET A 1 -3.06 -2.92 17.66
C MET A 1 -1.93 -3.12 16.68
N SER A 2 -1.54 -2.09 15.94
CA SER A 2 -0.43 -2.18 14.99
C SER A 2 0.89 -2.41 15.71
N TYR A 3 1.83 -3.09 15.05
CA TYR A 3 3.17 -3.30 15.57
C TYR A 3 4.03 -2.05 15.40
N TYR A 4 3.90 -1.40 14.25
CA TYR A 4 4.57 -0.14 13.92
C TYR A 4 3.63 1.05 14.13
N LYS A 5 4.24 2.22 14.38
CA LYS A 5 3.51 3.48 14.33
C LYS A 5 3.44 3.96 12.89
N TYR A 6 2.23 4.06 12.34
CA TYR A 6 2.03 4.60 11.00
C TYR A 6 2.66 5.99 10.80
N ALA A 7 2.66 6.83 11.85
CA ALA A 7 3.30 8.15 11.79
C ALA A 7 4.80 8.09 11.46
N ASP A 8 5.51 7.07 11.95
CA ASP A 8 6.94 6.91 11.69
C ASP A 8 7.17 6.48 10.23
N PHE A 9 6.36 5.53 9.73
CA PHE A 9 6.37 5.13 8.32
C PHE A 9 6.01 6.29 7.38
N LYS A 10 4.96 7.06 7.70
CA LYS A 10 4.55 8.24 6.92
C LYS A 10 5.67 9.28 6.87
N LYS A 11 6.33 9.53 8.00
CA LYS A 11 7.49 10.44 8.07
C LYS A 11 8.67 9.95 7.24
N ALA A 12 8.97 8.65 7.23
CA ALA A 12 10.01 8.09 6.37
C ALA A 12 9.71 8.33 4.87
N CYS A 13 8.44 8.26 4.45
CA CYS A 13 8.02 8.59 3.09
C CYS A 13 8.25 10.07 2.71
N GLU A 14 8.33 10.97 3.70
CA GLU A 14 8.65 12.39 3.52
C GLU A 14 10.17 12.62 3.51
N SER A 15 10.85 12.23 4.58
CA SER A 15 12.23 12.67 4.87
C SER A 15 13.33 11.65 4.58
N ASP A 16 12.99 10.36 4.49
CA ASP A 16 13.96 9.28 4.33
C ASP A 16 13.61 8.34 3.16
N ARG A 17 13.29 8.99 2.03
CA ARG A 17 12.69 8.35 0.86
C ARG A 17 13.56 7.25 0.29
N ASP A 18 14.88 7.35 0.40
CA ASP A 18 15.81 6.36 -0.14
C ASP A 18 15.73 5.03 0.63
N ASN A 19 15.40 5.07 1.92
CA ASN A 19 15.22 3.88 2.77
C ASN A 19 13.79 3.34 2.81
N VAL A 20 12.86 3.95 2.08
CA VAL A 20 11.52 3.35 1.83
C VAL A 20 11.56 2.58 0.51
N ILE A 21 11.52 1.26 0.58
CA ILE A 21 11.68 0.38 -0.58
C ILE A 21 10.36 -0.33 -0.90
N PRO A 22 9.69 0.03 -2.01
CA PRO A 22 8.65 -0.81 -2.59
C PRO A 22 9.25 -2.13 -3.08
N ILE A 23 8.67 -3.26 -2.67
CA ILE A 23 9.10 -4.60 -3.11
C ILE A 23 7.95 -5.31 -3.85
N ASN A 24 8.26 -6.44 -4.50
CA ASN A 24 7.29 -7.20 -5.29
C ASN A 24 6.58 -6.32 -6.35
N ASP A 25 5.27 -6.51 -6.53
CA ASP A 25 4.45 -5.80 -7.52
C ASP A 25 3.92 -4.44 -7.04
N VAL A 26 4.47 -3.86 -5.97
CA VAL A 26 3.94 -2.62 -5.37
C VAL A 26 3.90 -1.46 -6.36
N LEU A 27 4.98 -1.22 -7.11
CA LEU A 27 5.01 -0.13 -8.09
C LEU A 27 4.11 -0.40 -9.29
N GLU A 28 3.98 -1.67 -9.70
CA GLU A 28 3.06 -2.05 -10.78
C GLU A 28 1.61 -1.82 -10.35
N ASN A 29 1.22 -2.26 -9.17
CA ASN A 29 -0.13 -2.08 -8.65
C ASN A 29 -0.43 -0.61 -8.34
N ALA A 30 0.53 0.16 -7.84
CA ALA A 30 0.39 1.60 -7.65
C ALA A 30 0.13 2.33 -8.98
N ARG A 31 0.82 1.92 -10.05
CA ARG A 31 0.58 2.42 -11.40
C ARG A 31 -0.82 2.02 -11.89
N ASN A 32 -1.13 0.73 -11.88
CA ASN A 32 -2.34 0.20 -12.49
C ASN A 32 -3.62 0.68 -11.78
N TYR A 33 -3.59 0.74 -10.44
CA TYR A 33 -4.79 1.04 -9.65
C TYR A 33 -4.90 2.50 -9.21
N PHE A 34 -3.78 3.23 -9.09
CA PHE A 34 -3.78 4.59 -8.55
C PHE A 34 -3.08 5.60 -9.48
N ASN A 35 -2.59 5.18 -10.65
CA ASN A 35 -1.85 6.01 -11.60
C ASN A 35 -0.60 6.66 -10.99
N LEU A 36 0.01 6.00 -10.00
CA LEU A 36 1.25 6.41 -9.35
C LEU A 36 2.40 5.69 -10.05
N ASN A 37 3.00 6.35 -11.03
CA ASN A 37 3.90 5.73 -12.00
C ASN A 37 5.34 5.51 -11.48
N THR A 38 5.71 6.20 -10.41
CA THR A 38 7.07 6.22 -9.85
C THR A 38 7.05 6.01 -8.34
N LYS A 39 8.18 5.53 -7.79
CA LYS A 39 8.40 5.51 -6.33
C LYS A 39 8.13 6.87 -5.71
N SER A 40 8.61 7.95 -6.32
CA SER A 40 8.37 9.31 -5.83
C SER A 40 6.88 9.61 -5.68
N GLN A 41 6.09 9.35 -6.72
CA GLN A 41 4.65 9.58 -6.69
C GLN A 41 3.92 8.74 -5.64
N LEU A 42 4.35 7.48 -5.42
CA LEU A 42 3.82 6.65 -4.35
C LEU A 42 4.11 7.24 -2.96
N LEU A 43 5.35 7.65 -2.71
CA LEU A 43 5.73 8.25 -1.42
C LEU A 43 5.04 9.60 -1.21
N ASP A 44 4.94 10.42 -2.27
CA ASP A 44 4.22 11.70 -2.25
C ASP A 44 2.73 11.50 -1.95
N PHE A 45 2.12 10.46 -2.51
CA PHE A 45 0.74 10.09 -2.22
C PHE A 45 0.55 9.72 -0.75
N ILE A 46 1.46 8.92 -0.17
CA ILE A 46 1.38 8.50 1.24
C ILE A 46 1.57 9.69 2.18
N GLN A 47 2.57 10.55 1.94
CA GLN A 47 2.88 11.66 2.85
C GLN A 47 1.84 12.78 2.78
N ASN A 48 1.25 13.04 1.60
CA ASN A 48 0.19 14.05 1.42
C ASN A 48 -1.23 13.49 1.72
N ASP A 49 -1.37 12.60 2.69
CA ASP A 49 -2.67 12.09 3.16
C ASP A 49 -3.52 11.36 2.09
N GLY A 50 -2.90 10.78 1.06
CA GLY A 50 -3.60 9.96 0.06
C GLY A 50 -4.17 8.65 0.60
N LEU A 51 -3.71 8.21 1.78
CA LEU A 51 -4.28 7.08 2.52
C LEU A 51 -5.39 7.56 3.49
N GLU A 52 -6.49 8.08 2.94
CA GLU A 52 -7.59 8.62 3.74
C GLU A 52 -8.25 7.51 4.57
N ASN A 53 -8.83 7.85 5.72
CA ASN A 53 -9.57 6.91 6.59
C ASN A 53 -8.82 5.60 6.90
N LEU A 54 -7.48 5.69 7.05
CA LEU A 54 -6.62 4.53 7.28
C LEU A 54 -7.10 3.69 8.46
N THR A 55 -7.44 2.44 8.17
CA THR A 55 -8.01 1.48 9.13
C THR A 55 -7.08 0.28 9.24
N PHE A 56 -6.62 0.01 10.46
CA PHE A 56 -5.79 -1.17 10.74
C PHE A 56 -6.59 -2.46 10.55
N ILE A 57 -6.00 -3.43 9.84
CA ILE A 57 -6.59 -4.74 9.63
C ILE A 57 -5.95 -5.77 10.56
N ASN A 58 -4.64 -5.99 10.43
CA ASN A 58 -3.91 -6.99 11.20
C ASN A 58 -2.40 -6.75 11.19
N THR A 59 -1.72 -7.53 12.04
CA THR A 59 -0.27 -7.73 12.02
C THR A 59 -0.03 -9.22 11.78
N LYS A 60 0.89 -9.57 10.88
CA LYS A 60 1.32 -10.95 10.63
C LYS A 60 2.83 -11.06 10.60
N ASP A 61 3.35 -12.26 10.78
CA ASP A 61 4.76 -12.55 10.46
C ASP A 61 4.99 -12.46 8.95
N TRP A 62 6.20 -12.05 8.55
CA TRP A 62 6.57 -12.07 7.15
C TRP A 62 6.80 -13.51 6.68
N GLU A 63 5.77 -14.08 6.07
CA GLU A 63 5.72 -15.49 5.64
C GLU A 63 6.90 -15.96 4.76
N ASN A 64 7.49 -15.06 3.96
CA ASN A 64 8.63 -15.36 3.07
C ASN A 64 9.83 -14.49 3.44
N ASN A 65 10.11 -14.35 4.73
CA ASN A 65 11.28 -13.62 5.21
C ASN A 65 12.56 -14.32 4.73
N PRO A 66 13.46 -13.65 3.98
CA PRO A 66 14.71 -14.26 3.56
C PRO A 66 15.65 -14.60 4.74
N ASN A 67 15.44 -13.99 5.91
CA ASN A 67 16.17 -14.27 7.13
C ASN A 67 15.20 -14.84 8.19
N GLU A 68 15.07 -16.17 8.24
CA GLU A 68 14.15 -16.85 9.18
C GLU A 68 14.53 -16.62 10.66
N ASP A 69 15.78 -16.30 10.95
CA ASP A 69 16.28 -16.10 12.32
C ASP A 69 15.85 -14.74 12.91
N GLU A 70 15.45 -13.79 12.05
CA GLU A 70 15.00 -12.45 12.44
C GLU A 70 13.55 -12.21 12.02
N PRO A 71 12.56 -12.63 12.82
CA PRO A 71 11.15 -12.53 12.45
C PRO A 71 10.71 -11.08 12.30
N VAL A 72 10.34 -10.68 11.08
CA VAL A 72 9.80 -9.35 10.77
C VAL A 72 8.28 -9.37 10.81
N LYS A 73 7.67 -8.42 11.53
CA LYS A 73 6.22 -8.21 11.52
C LYS A 73 5.81 -7.36 10.32
N VAL A 74 4.64 -7.62 9.78
CA VAL A 74 4.00 -6.87 8.69
C VAL A 74 2.67 -6.32 9.20
N ASP A 75 2.52 -5.00 9.19
CA ASP A 75 1.23 -4.38 9.45
C ASP A 75 0.47 -4.14 8.15
N ALA A 76 -0.83 -4.43 8.18
CA ALA A 76 -1.74 -4.26 7.07
C ALA A 76 -2.88 -3.29 7.42
N TYR A 77 -3.23 -2.45 6.45
CA TYR A 77 -4.26 -1.43 6.56
C TYR A 77 -5.10 -1.36 5.30
N GLU A 78 -6.35 -0.94 5.49
CA GLU A 78 -7.21 -0.45 4.43
C GLU A 78 -7.24 1.08 4.46
N PHE A 79 -7.42 1.70 3.31
CA PHE A 79 -7.57 3.15 3.18
C PHE A 79 -8.59 3.47 2.09
N THR A 80 -9.17 4.65 2.15
CA THR A 80 -9.92 5.23 1.04
C THR A 80 -9.06 6.23 0.29
N SER A 81 -9.26 6.32 -1.02
CA SER A 81 -8.79 7.46 -1.80
C SER A 81 -9.86 7.74 -2.84
N MET A 82 -10.59 8.84 -2.63
CA MET A 82 -11.83 9.13 -3.35
C MET A 82 -12.86 7.98 -3.20
N TYR A 83 -13.13 7.24 -4.28
CA TYR A 83 -14.08 6.12 -4.32
C TYR A 83 -13.40 4.74 -4.21
N LYS A 84 -12.05 4.71 -4.18
CA LYS A 84 -11.28 3.47 -4.16
C LYS A 84 -11.04 3.06 -2.72
N LEU A 85 -11.38 1.81 -2.40
CA LEU A 85 -10.89 1.15 -1.19
C LEU A 85 -9.55 0.49 -1.53
N GLY A 86 -8.47 1.03 -1.00
CA GLY A 86 -7.12 0.54 -1.14
C GLY A 86 -6.67 -0.30 0.05
N TYR A 87 -5.60 -1.04 -0.17
CA TYR A 87 -4.91 -1.86 0.81
C TYR A 87 -3.42 -1.53 0.76
N ILE A 88 -2.80 -1.39 1.93
CA ILE A 88 -1.35 -1.23 2.06
C ILE A 88 -0.84 -2.17 3.15
N ALA A 89 0.31 -2.79 2.91
CA ALA A 89 1.05 -3.52 3.94
C ALA A 89 2.52 -3.10 3.92
N PHE A 90 3.06 -2.84 5.10
CA PHE A 90 4.45 -2.40 5.27
C PHE A 90 5.10 -3.01 6.51
N MET A 91 6.42 -2.97 6.53
CA MET A 91 7.26 -3.48 7.62
C MET A 91 8.55 -2.66 7.72
N HIS A 92 9.24 -2.80 8.85
CA HIS A 92 10.58 -2.24 9.07
C HIS A 92 11.58 -3.38 9.23
N SER A 93 12.74 -3.27 8.59
CA SER A 93 13.88 -4.16 8.81
C SER A 93 14.87 -3.46 9.73
N ASP A 94 15.03 -3.98 10.94
CA ASP A 94 15.98 -3.43 11.93
C ASP A 94 17.44 -3.67 11.52
N GLU A 95 17.72 -4.74 10.76
CA GLU A 95 19.06 -5.05 10.22
C GLU A 95 19.54 -3.97 9.24
N THR A 96 18.64 -3.54 8.33
CA THR A 96 19.00 -2.60 7.26
C THR A 96 18.55 -1.17 7.51
N ASP A 97 17.79 -0.95 8.59
CA ASP A 97 17.11 0.31 8.93
C ASP A 97 16.24 0.84 7.77
N LYS A 98 15.46 -0.07 7.15
CA LYS A 98 14.64 0.23 5.97
C LYS A 98 13.17 -0.08 6.18
N TRP A 99 12.33 0.80 5.65
CA TRP A 99 10.91 0.54 5.49
C TRP A 99 10.66 -0.18 4.18
N LEU A 100 9.92 -1.28 4.24
CA LEU A 100 9.53 -2.04 3.06
C LEU A 100 8.03 -1.93 2.85
N ILE A 101 7.61 -1.45 1.67
CA ILE A 101 6.21 -1.51 1.25
C ILE A 101 6.02 -2.86 0.57
N LYS A 102 5.34 -3.79 1.25
CA LYS A 102 5.15 -5.17 0.80
C LYS A 102 4.00 -5.32 -0.18
N SER A 103 2.93 -4.53 0.02
CA SER A 103 1.72 -4.61 -0.81
C SER A 103 1.05 -3.24 -0.90
N PHE A 104 0.53 -2.93 -2.08
CA PHE A 104 -0.24 -1.71 -2.35
C PHE A 104 -1.17 -1.96 -3.53
N HIS A 105 -2.47 -2.15 -3.30
CA HIS A 105 -3.44 -2.49 -4.35
C HIS A 105 -4.87 -2.11 -3.94
N LEU A 106 -5.86 -2.35 -4.80
CA LEU A 106 -7.27 -2.25 -4.39
C LEU A 106 -7.59 -3.35 -3.37
N SER A 107 -8.31 -3.02 -2.30
CA SER A 107 -8.79 -4.02 -1.35
C SER A 107 -9.80 -4.98 -2.02
N GLY A 108 -9.77 -6.25 -1.58
CA GLY A 108 -10.80 -7.23 -1.92
C GLY A 108 -12.16 -6.92 -1.29
N ASN A 109 -12.21 -6.09 -0.24
CA ASN A 109 -13.44 -5.67 0.44
C ASN A 109 -14.14 -4.48 -0.25
N ARG A 110 -13.67 -4.08 -1.44
CA ARG A 110 -14.22 -2.92 -2.16
C ARG A 110 -15.68 -3.10 -2.56
N ASN A 111 -16.44 -2.01 -2.58
CA ASN A 111 -17.81 -2.02 -3.08
C ASN A 111 -17.83 -2.05 -4.62
N MET A 112 -17.94 -3.26 -5.18
CA MET A 112 -18.00 -3.46 -6.63
C MET A 112 -19.21 -2.79 -7.29
N ALA A 113 -20.34 -2.62 -6.59
CA ALA A 113 -21.50 -1.96 -7.15
C ALA A 113 -21.23 -0.48 -7.44
N ILE A 114 -20.55 0.23 -6.54
CA ILE A 114 -20.13 1.63 -6.74
C ILE A 114 -19.12 1.71 -7.88
N TYR A 115 -18.11 0.84 -7.88
CA TYR A 115 -17.11 0.80 -8.95
C TYR A 115 -17.77 0.66 -10.33
N LEU A 116 -18.64 -0.33 -10.51
CA LEU A 116 -19.34 -0.56 -11.78
C LEU A 116 -20.26 0.61 -12.16
N ALA A 117 -20.89 1.27 -11.19
CA ALA A 117 -21.71 2.44 -11.44
C ALA A 117 -20.88 3.63 -11.95
N MET A 118 -19.71 3.88 -11.35
CA MET A 118 -18.79 4.95 -11.79
C MET A 118 -18.18 4.67 -13.16
N GLU A 119 -17.87 3.40 -13.44
CA GLU A 119 -17.39 2.96 -14.76
C GLU A 119 -18.46 3.19 -15.83
N ARG A 120 -19.71 2.76 -15.57
CA ARG A 120 -20.84 2.99 -16.50
C ARG A 120 -21.15 4.47 -16.70
N ALA A 121 -20.91 5.31 -15.70
CA ALA A 121 -21.05 6.75 -15.78
C ALA A 121 -19.89 7.43 -16.55
N GLY A 122 -18.85 6.68 -16.96
CA GLY A 122 -17.69 7.22 -17.67
C GLY A 122 -16.77 8.08 -16.79
N LEU A 123 -16.89 7.96 -15.47
CA LEU A 123 -16.07 8.72 -14.52
C LEU A 123 -14.71 8.06 -14.28
N ILE A 124 -14.59 6.77 -14.62
CA ILE A 124 -13.40 5.95 -14.38
C ILE A 124 -13.19 5.01 -15.58
N ASN A 125 -11.94 4.67 -15.86
CA ASN A 125 -11.61 3.70 -16.92
C ASN A 125 -11.89 2.27 -16.45
N LYS A 126 -12.18 1.38 -17.42
CA LYS A 126 -12.24 -0.06 -17.18
C LYS A 126 -10.93 -0.56 -16.59
N LEU A 127 -11.02 -1.40 -15.57
CA LEU A 127 -9.88 -2.19 -15.10
C LEU A 127 -9.54 -3.17 -16.22
N GLU A 128 -8.29 -3.18 -16.66
CA GLU A 128 -7.78 -4.30 -17.45
C GLU A 128 -7.65 -5.49 -16.48
N GLU A 129 -8.54 -6.48 -16.62
CA GLU A 129 -8.37 -7.76 -15.95
C GLU A 129 -7.20 -8.48 -16.62
N LYS A 130 -6.07 -8.58 -15.90
CA LYS A 130 -5.05 -9.57 -16.25
C LYS A 130 -5.64 -10.94 -15.92
N ASN A 131 -5.92 -11.73 -16.94
CA ASN A 131 -6.15 -13.17 -16.78
C ASN A 131 -4.86 -13.78 -16.21
N GLU A 132 -4.97 -14.46 -15.07
CA GLU A 132 -3.93 -15.34 -14.51
C GLU A 132 -3.60 -16.50 -15.47
#